data_AF-A0A086LIP8-F1
#
_entry.id   AF-A0A086LIP8-F1
#
_cell.length_a   1.000
_cell.length_b   1.000
_cell.length_c   1.000
_cell.angle_alpha   90.00
_cell.angle_beta   90.00
_cell.angle_gamma   90.00
#
_symmetry.space_group_name_H-M   'P 1'
#
loop_
_entity.id
_entity.type
_entity.pdbx_description
1 polymer ?
#
loop_
_entity_poly.entity_id
_entity_poly.type
_entity_poly.pdbx_seq_one_letter_code
_entity_poly.pdbx_strand_id
1 'polypeptide(L)'
;QKVQVKALGIPVMLCSTAGVRDFHEWYRDALFVLLRHLINNPSPAHGYKFFTNPFWTRPITGAEEGLFAFITLNHLSRRLGEDPARCMIDEYGVKQCRNDLAGVVEVGGASAQIVFPLQEGTVLPSSVRAVNLQRERLLPERYPSADVVSVSFMQLGMASSAGLFLKELCSNDEFLQGGICSNPCLFKGFQQSCSAGEVE
;
A
#
# COMPACT_ATOMS: atom_id res chain seq x y z
N GLN A 1 -24.72 20.24 11.36
CA GLN A 1 -23.64 19.29 11.02
C GLN A 1 -23.26 18.33 12.15
N LYS A 2 -22.79 18.76 13.35
CA LYS A 2 -22.35 17.82 14.41
C LYS A 2 -23.44 16.85 14.94
N VAL A 3 -24.71 17.26 14.96
CA VAL A 3 -25.84 16.41 15.41
C VAL A 3 -26.08 15.24 14.46
N GLN A 4 -26.01 15.47 13.15
CA GLN A 4 -26.21 14.43 12.13
C GLN A 4 -25.12 13.34 12.22
N VAL A 5 -23.86 13.74 12.42
CA VAL A 5 -22.74 12.79 12.58
C VAL A 5 -22.94 11.89 13.80
N LYS A 6 -23.37 12.46 14.93
CA LYS A 6 -23.65 11.69 16.16
C LYS A 6 -24.83 10.73 16.00
N ALA A 7 -25.81 11.07 15.15
CA ALA A 7 -26.96 10.22 14.88
C ALA A 7 -26.63 9.04 13.94
N LEU A 8 -25.85 9.30 12.87
CA LEU A 8 -25.52 8.33 11.83
C LEU A 8 -24.46 7.30 12.26
N GLY A 9 -23.60 7.66 13.23
CA GLY A 9 -22.43 6.88 13.59
C GLY A 9 -21.25 7.13 12.66
N ILE A 10 -20.05 6.82 13.14
CA ILE A 10 -18.79 7.05 12.43
C ILE A 10 -18.10 5.69 12.22
N PRO A 11 -18.02 5.20 10.97
CA PRO A 11 -17.25 4.00 10.68
C PRO A 11 -15.76 4.30 10.85
N VAL A 12 -15.05 3.43 11.56
CA VAL A 12 -13.61 3.51 11.78
C VAL A 12 -12.95 2.34 11.06
N MET A 13 -11.96 2.64 10.22
CA MET A 13 -11.14 1.66 9.53
C MET A 13 -9.71 1.78 10.08
N LEU A 14 -9.20 0.73 10.72
CA LEU A 14 -7.83 0.69 11.24
C LEU A 14 -7.07 -0.41 10.51
N CYS A 15 -6.19 0.01 9.61
CA CYS A 15 -5.36 -0.87 8.83
C CYS A 15 -3.92 -0.77 9.34
N SER A 16 -3.36 -1.87 9.87
CA SER A 16 -1.93 -1.89 10.21
C SER A 16 -1.10 -2.36 9.00
N THR A 17 0.07 -1.74 8.81
CA THR A 17 0.96 -1.95 7.67
C THR A 17 2.20 -2.77 8.10
N ALA A 18 3.40 -2.36 7.73
CA ALA A 18 4.61 -3.21 7.78
C ALA A 18 5.03 -3.66 9.18
N GLY A 19 4.93 -2.81 10.19
CA GLY A 19 5.49 -3.06 11.52
C GLY A 19 4.89 -4.25 12.29
N VAL A 20 3.74 -4.78 11.85
CA VAL A 20 3.09 -5.94 12.49
C VAL A 20 3.04 -7.19 11.61
N ARG A 21 3.62 -7.14 10.39
CA ARG A 21 3.49 -8.23 9.41
C ARG A 21 4.18 -9.51 9.87
N ASP A 22 5.31 -9.39 10.56
CA ASP A 22 6.18 -10.53 10.93
C ASP A 22 5.93 -11.09 12.35
N PHE A 23 4.89 -10.64 13.04
CA PHE A 23 4.46 -11.29 14.28
C PHE A 23 3.76 -12.62 13.97
N HIS A 24 3.95 -13.63 14.83
CA HIS A 24 3.16 -14.86 14.75
C HIS A 24 1.66 -14.55 14.82
N GLU A 25 0.88 -15.29 14.03
CA GLU A 25 -0.52 -14.98 13.71
C GLU A 25 -1.38 -14.73 14.96
N TRP A 26 -1.24 -15.55 16.00
CA TRP A 26 -2.10 -15.45 17.18
C TRP A 26 -1.90 -14.13 17.96
N TYR A 27 -0.68 -13.60 18.06
CA TYR A 27 -0.43 -12.33 18.75
C TYR A 27 -1.09 -11.17 18.00
N ARG A 28 -0.90 -11.15 16.68
CA ARG A 28 -1.48 -10.13 15.81
C ARG A 28 -3.01 -10.23 15.82
N ASP A 29 -3.56 -11.42 15.67
CA ASP A 29 -5.00 -11.61 15.58
C ASP A 29 -5.70 -11.29 16.90
N ALA A 30 -5.12 -11.68 18.05
CA ALA A 30 -5.61 -11.31 19.37
C ALA A 30 -5.56 -9.79 19.59
N LEU A 31 -4.48 -9.12 19.19
CA LEU A 31 -4.38 -7.66 19.23
C LEU A 31 -5.51 -7.01 18.44
N PHE A 32 -5.80 -7.50 17.24
CA PHE A 32 -6.88 -6.96 16.40
C PHE A 32 -8.29 -7.25 16.95
N VAL A 33 -8.49 -8.37 17.67
CA VAL A 33 -9.74 -8.60 18.42
C VAL A 33 -9.91 -7.52 19.50
N LEU A 34 -8.86 -7.22 20.27
CA LEU A 34 -8.89 -6.18 21.30
C LEU A 34 -9.09 -4.79 20.70
N LEU A 35 -8.39 -4.44 19.62
CA LEU A 35 -8.56 -3.14 18.95
C LEU A 35 -10.00 -2.93 18.47
N ARG A 36 -10.61 -3.95 17.85
CA ARG A 36 -12.02 -3.88 17.44
C ARG A 36 -12.96 -3.73 18.63
N HIS A 37 -12.70 -4.44 19.72
CA HIS A 37 -13.48 -4.30 20.95
C HIS A 37 -13.40 -2.86 21.49
N LEU A 38 -12.21 -2.28 21.58
CA LEU A 38 -12.01 -0.91 22.06
C LEU A 38 -12.70 0.13 21.18
N ILE A 39 -12.60 0.00 19.85
CA ILE A 39 -13.26 0.92 18.90
C ILE A 39 -14.79 0.84 19.01
N ASN A 40 -15.34 -0.36 19.18
CA ASN A 40 -16.78 -0.59 19.28
C ASN A 40 -17.39 -0.24 20.66
N ASN A 41 -16.56 0.11 21.65
CA ASN A 41 -17.01 0.54 22.98
C ASN A 41 -16.50 1.97 23.28
N PRO A 42 -16.91 2.98 22.49
CA PRO A 42 -16.45 4.35 22.67
C PRO A 42 -17.01 4.99 23.95
N SER A 43 -16.31 6.01 24.46
CA SER A 43 -16.77 6.76 25.62
C SER A 43 -18.08 7.50 25.32
N PRO A 44 -19.11 7.42 26.19
CA PRO A 44 -20.35 8.14 25.98
C PRO A 44 -20.18 9.67 26.09
N ALA A 45 -19.11 10.15 26.74
CA ALA A 45 -18.91 11.55 27.09
C ALA A 45 -18.89 12.50 25.87
N HIS A 46 -18.33 12.06 24.74
CA HIS A 46 -18.27 12.87 23.52
C HIS A 46 -19.51 12.66 22.61
N GLY A 47 -20.34 11.64 22.88
CA GLY A 47 -21.57 11.34 22.14
C GLY A 47 -21.37 10.91 20.68
N TYR A 48 -20.16 10.47 20.31
CA TYR A 48 -19.88 9.94 18.97
C TYR A 48 -19.93 8.41 19.02
N LYS A 49 -20.73 7.83 18.12
CA LYS A 49 -20.87 6.38 17.99
C LYS A 49 -19.84 5.86 16.99
N PHE A 50 -18.63 5.60 17.46
CA PHE A 50 -17.62 4.91 16.67
C PHE A 50 -17.96 3.43 16.55
N PHE A 51 -17.71 2.85 15.37
CA PHE A 51 -17.88 1.42 15.17
C PHE A 51 -16.95 0.90 14.08
N THR A 52 -16.63 -0.38 14.16
CA THR A 52 -15.80 -1.09 13.18
C THR A 52 -16.17 -2.57 13.11
N ASN A 53 -15.60 -3.29 12.14
CA ASN A 53 -15.82 -4.71 11.95
C ASN A 53 -14.51 -5.40 11.47
N PRO A 54 -14.46 -6.74 11.40
CA PRO A 54 -13.26 -7.47 10.97
C PRO A 54 -12.78 -7.17 9.55
N PHE A 55 -13.63 -6.64 8.67
CA PHE A 55 -13.23 -6.28 7.29
C PHE A 55 -12.54 -4.91 7.23
N TRP A 56 -12.97 -3.97 8.08
CA TRP A 56 -12.44 -2.60 8.13
C TRP A 56 -11.23 -2.44 9.05
N THR A 57 -11.18 -3.21 10.14
CA THR A 57 -10.06 -3.18 11.08
C THR A 57 -9.31 -4.50 11.04
N ARG A 58 -8.22 -4.51 10.29
CA ARG A 58 -7.39 -5.69 10.01
C ARG A 58 -5.98 -5.29 9.58
N PRO A 59 -4.99 -6.19 9.68
CA PRO A 59 -3.72 -5.97 8.98
C PRO A 59 -3.93 -5.98 7.47
N ILE A 60 -3.17 -5.18 6.74
CA ILE A 60 -3.15 -5.17 5.28
C ILE A 60 -1.76 -5.53 4.75
N THR A 61 -1.73 -6.23 3.63
CA THR A 61 -0.49 -6.55 2.93
C THR A 61 0.09 -5.30 2.24
N GLY A 62 1.37 -5.34 1.88
CA GLY A 62 1.99 -4.25 1.12
C GLY A 62 1.37 -4.07 -0.27
N ALA A 63 0.86 -5.15 -0.88
CA ALA A 63 0.17 -5.08 -2.16
C ALA A 63 -1.20 -4.39 -2.05
N GLU A 64 -1.96 -4.66 -0.98
CA GLU A 64 -3.22 -3.97 -0.70
C GLU A 64 -3.01 -2.47 -0.45
N GLU A 65 -1.95 -2.11 0.28
CA GLU A 65 -1.55 -0.71 0.49
C GLU A 65 -1.34 0.01 -0.87
N GLY A 66 -0.67 -0.64 -1.82
CA GLY A 66 -0.50 -0.12 -3.17
C GLY A 66 -1.80 -0.02 -3.97
N LEU A 67 -2.71 -1.00 -3.83
CA LEU A 67 -4.02 -0.97 -4.48
C LEU A 67 -4.89 0.18 -3.96
N PHE A 68 -4.83 0.46 -2.65
CA PHE A 68 -5.52 1.61 -2.06
C PHE A 68 -4.94 2.94 -2.55
N ALA A 69 -3.61 3.05 -2.68
CA ALA A 69 -2.96 4.22 -3.28
C ALA A 69 -3.39 4.42 -4.74
N PHE A 70 -3.44 3.34 -5.53
CA PHE A 70 -3.89 3.38 -6.92
C PHE A 70 -5.33 3.86 -7.08
N ILE A 71 -6.25 3.32 -6.27
CA ILE A 71 -7.67 3.73 -6.26
C ILE A 71 -7.78 5.20 -5.85
N THR A 72 -7.04 5.62 -4.82
CA THR A 72 -7.04 7.00 -4.33
C THR A 72 -6.57 7.97 -5.40
N LEU A 73 -5.41 7.71 -6.03
CA LEU A 73 -4.87 8.52 -7.11
C LEU A 73 -5.88 8.69 -8.26
N ASN A 74 -6.43 7.57 -8.74
CA ASN A 74 -7.31 7.58 -9.89
C ASN A 74 -8.67 8.19 -9.58
N HIS A 75 -9.20 8.00 -8.37
CA HIS A 75 -10.43 8.65 -7.93
C HIS A 75 -10.25 10.18 -7.81
N LEU A 76 -9.22 10.63 -7.09
CA LEU A 76 -8.96 12.06 -6.89
C LEU A 76 -8.58 12.78 -8.20
N SER A 77 -7.93 12.07 -9.13
CA SER A 77 -7.61 12.58 -10.47
C SER A 77 -8.77 12.46 -11.46
N ARG A 78 -9.96 12.05 -11.01
CA ARG A 78 -11.17 11.85 -11.82
C ARG A 78 -11.00 10.89 -13.01
N ARG A 79 -10.07 9.94 -12.90
CA ARG A 79 -9.85 8.85 -13.85
C ARG A 79 -10.70 7.62 -13.51
N LEU A 80 -11.24 7.57 -12.30
CA LEU A 80 -12.13 6.52 -11.80
C LEU A 80 -13.57 7.06 -11.65
N GLY A 81 -14.17 7.43 -12.79
CA GLY A 81 -15.57 7.86 -12.88
C GLY A 81 -16.55 6.71 -13.07
N GLU A 82 -17.83 6.93 -12.74
CA GLU A 82 -18.90 5.98 -13.07
C GLU A 82 -19.10 5.89 -14.59
N ASP A 83 -18.97 7.02 -15.30
CA ASP A 83 -18.91 7.04 -16.75
C ASP A 83 -17.51 6.67 -17.24
N PRO A 84 -17.38 5.73 -18.21
CA PRO A 84 -16.10 5.35 -18.77
C PRO A 84 -15.49 6.51 -19.57
N ALA A 85 -14.17 6.66 -19.48
CA ALA A 85 -13.45 7.68 -20.26
C ALA A 85 -13.59 7.46 -21.78
N ARG A 86 -13.59 6.21 -22.22
CA ARG A 86 -13.75 5.85 -23.65
C ARG A 86 -14.56 4.57 -23.79
N CYS A 87 -15.41 4.52 -24.81
CA CYS A 87 -16.02 3.29 -25.28
C CYS A 87 -15.78 3.13 -26.78
N MET A 88 -15.35 1.95 -27.20
CA MET A 88 -15.04 1.61 -28.58
C MET A 88 -15.60 0.24 -28.91
N ILE A 89 -15.86 -0.03 -30.19
CA ILE A 89 -16.24 -1.35 -30.67
C ILE A 89 -14.95 -2.01 -31.14
N ASP A 90 -14.64 -3.18 -30.60
CA ASP A 90 -13.44 -3.93 -31.00
C ASP A 90 -13.62 -4.62 -32.36
N GLU A 91 -12.56 -5.28 -32.84
CA GLU A 91 -12.53 -5.98 -34.13
C GLU A 91 -13.55 -7.12 -34.23
N TYR A 92 -14.08 -7.57 -33.08
CA TYR A 92 -15.09 -8.63 -32.97
C TYR A 92 -16.52 -8.06 -32.84
N GLY A 93 -16.70 -6.74 -32.94
CA GLY A 93 -18.00 -6.10 -32.83
C GLY A 93 -18.49 -5.95 -31.39
N VAL A 94 -17.64 -6.18 -30.38
CA VAL A 94 -18.01 -6.07 -28.96
C VAL A 94 -17.69 -4.67 -28.45
N LYS A 95 -18.66 -4.07 -27.74
CA LYS A 95 -18.47 -2.76 -27.11
C LYS A 95 -17.60 -2.89 -25.87
N GLN A 96 -16.40 -2.31 -25.93
CA GLN A 96 -15.45 -2.21 -24.83
C GLN A 96 -15.47 -0.81 -24.25
N CYS A 97 -15.71 -0.68 -22.95
CA CYS A 97 -15.62 0.59 -22.22
C CYS A 97 -14.46 0.54 -21.23
N ARG A 98 -13.64 1.60 -21.19
CA ARG A 98 -12.37 1.64 -20.45
C ARG A 98 -12.13 3.00 -19.82
N ASN A 99 -11.36 2.98 -18.74
CA ASN A 99 -10.84 4.18 -18.08
C ASN A 99 -9.35 4.34 -18.36
N ASP A 100 -8.93 5.58 -18.58
CA ASP A 100 -7.52 5.94 -18.72
C ASP A 100 -6.87 6.08 -17.34
N LEU A 101 -6.65 4.94 -16.69
CA LEU A 101 -6.08 4.88 -15.35
C LEU A 101 -4.58 5.21 -15.37
N ALA A 102 -4.12 5.97 -14.37
CA ALA A 102 -2.71 6.25 -14.14
C ALA A 102 -2.10 5.18 -13.22
N GLY A 103 -0.87 4.79 -13.50
CA GLY A 103 -0.07 3.99 -12.57
C GLY A 103 0.44 4.84 -11.39
N VAL A 104 0.76 4.17 -10.29
CA VAL A 104 1.35 4.75 -9.08
C VAL A 104 2.61 3.98 -8.69
N VAL A 105 3.64 4.72 -8.29
CA VAL A 105 4.81 4.20 -7.60
C VAL A 105 4.90 4.96 -6.29
N GLU A 106 4.76 4.24 -5.18
CA GLU A 106 4.83 4.81 -3.84
C GLU A 106 6.02 4.20 -3.11
N VAL A 107 6.88 5.04 -2.54
CA VAL A 107 8.04 4.60 -1.75
C VAL A 107 7.84 5.08 -0.33
N GLY A 108 7.45 4.15 0.55
CA GLY A 108 7.29 4.40 1.98
C GLY A 108 8.56 4.11 2.78
N GLY A 109 8.43 4.14 4.11
CA GLY A 109 9.53 3.79 5.01
C GLY A 109 9.92 2.31 4.92
N ALA A 110 8.94 1.41 4.90
CA ALA A 110 9.17 -0.03 5.02
C ALA A 110 9.12 -0.80 3.70
N SER A 111 8.43 -0.29 2.68
CA SER A 111 8.33 -0.93 1.36
C SER A 111 8.09 0.10 0.26
N ALA A 112 8.30 -0.32 -0.98
CA ALA A 112 7.83 0.39 -2.16
C ALA A 112 6.75 -0.42 -2.87
N GLN A 113 5.72 0.26 -3.38
CA GLN A 113 4.59 -0.30 -4.09
C GLN A 113 4.58 0.21 -5.52
N ILE A 114 4.32 -0.68 -6.48
CA ILE A 114 4.14 -0.33 -7.89
C ILE A 114 2.82 -0.94 -8.34
N VAL A 115 1.90 -0.09 -8.77
CA VAL A 115 0.59 -0.51 -9.28
C VAL A 115 0.26 0.23 -10.56
N PHE A 116 -0.03 -0.49 -11.64
CA PHE A 116 -0.37 0.12 -12.93
C PHE A 116 -1.36 -0.75 -13.73
N PRO A 117 -2.19 -0.15 -14.60
CA PRO A 117 -3.12 -0.91 -15.43
C PRO A 117 -2.37 -1.83 -16.41
N LEU A 118 -2.86 -3.04 -16.57
CA LEU A 118 -2.31 -4.02 -17.51
C LEU A 118 -2.64 -3.60 -18.95
N GLN A 119 -1.64 -3.64 -19.84
CA GLN A 119 -1.87 -3.42 -21.28
C GLN A 119 -2.47 -4.67 -21.93
N GLU A 120 -3.35 -4.46 -22.92
CA GLU A 120 -3.91 -5.56 -23.70
C GLU A 120 -2.82 -6.40 -24.37
N GLY A 121 -3.02 -7.71 -24.42
CA GLY A 121 -2.08 -8.65 -25.04
C GLY A 121 -0.79 -8.89 -24.25
N THR A 122 -0.65 -8.31 -23.04
CA THR A 122 0.54 -8.54 -22.21
C THR A 122 0.60 -9.99 -21.73
N VAL A 123 1.70 -10.68 -22.06
CA VAL A 123 2.02 -11.99 -21.48
C VAL A 123 2.84 -11.77 -20.22
N LEU A 124 2.25 -12.08 -19.06
CA LEU A 124 2.94 -11.96 -17.78
C LEU A 124 3.80 -13.20 -17.50
N PRO A 125 5.00 -13.03 -16.89
CA PRO A 125 5.74 -14.14 -16.32
C PRO A 125 4.87 -14.92 -15.33
N SER A 126 5.09 -16.23 -15.18
CA SER A 126 4.29 -17.10 -14.29
C SER A 126 4.31 -16.68 -12.81
N SER A 127 5.34 -15.93 -12.41
CA SER A 127 5.50 -15.38 -11.06
C SER A 127 4.75 -14.06 -10.83
N VAL A 128 4.25 -13.41 -11.89
CA VAL A 128 3.52 -12.13 -11.82
C VAL A 128 2.06 -12.38 -12.16
N ARG A 129 1.16 -12.00 -11.26
CA ARG A 129 -0.29 -12.14 -11.47
C ARG A 129 -0.93 -10.79 -11.70
N ALA A 130 -1.78 -10.73 -12.72
CA ALA A 130 -2.73 -9.64 -12.86
C ALA A 130 -3.77 -9.73 -11.72
N VAL A 131 -4.07 -8.58 -11.13
CA VAL A 131 -5.10 -8.43 -10.10
C VAL A 131 -6.27 -7.69 -10.75
N ASN A 132 -7.45 -8.31 -10.75
CA ASN A 132 -8.67 -7.68 -11.23
C ASN A 132 -9.41 -7.02 -10.07
N LEU A 133 -9.59 -5.70 -10.10
CA LEU A 133 -10.13 -4.95 -8.96
C LEU A 133 -11.59 -5.32 -8.62
N GLN A 134 -12.38 -5.71 -9.60
CA GLN A 134 -13.75 -6.19 -9.39
C GLN A 134 -13.76 -7.56 -8.72
N ARG A 135 -12.94 -8.50 -9.20
CA ARG A 135 -12.81 -9.84 -8.63
C ARG A 135 -12.34 -9.81 -7.18
N GLU A 136 -11.39 -8.93 -6.86
CA GLU A 136 -10.92 -8.69 -5.49
C GLU A 136 -11.87 -7.83 -4.65
N ARG A 137 -13.01 -7.41 -5.21
CA ARG A 137 -14.04 -6.57 -4.54
C ARG A 137 -13.52 -5.22 -4.05
N LEU A 138 -12.48 -4.70 -4.70
CA LEU A 138 -11.92 -3.36 -4.45
C LEU A 138 -12.60 -2.28 -5.29
N LEU A 139 -13.21 -2.67 -6.42
CA LEU A 139 -13.99 -1.78 -7.28
C LEU A 139 -15.35 -2.40 -7.61
N PRO A 140 -16.47 -1.66 -7.56
CA PRO A 140 -17.78 -2.20 -7.95
C PRO A 140 -17.87 -2.55 -9.44
N GLU A 141 -18.71 -3.53 -9.80
CA GLU A 141 -18.91 -4.00 -11.19
C GLU A 141 -19.47 -2.94 -12.15
N ARG A 142 -20.07 -1.86 -11.63
CA ARG A 142 -20.55 -0.74 -12.46
C ARG A 142 -19.42 0.05 -13.13
N TYR A 143 -18.20 -0.04 -12.61
CA TYR A 143 -17.03 0.56 -13.22
C TYR A 143 -16.45 -0.36 -14.30
N PRO A 144 -15.82 0.19 -15.36
CA PRO A 144 -15.04 -0.59 -16.32
C PRO A 144 -14.06 -1.56 -15.65
N SER A 145 -13.93 -2.78 -16.20
CA SER A 145 -12.99 -3.78 -15.69
C SER A 145 -11.59 -3.20 -15.57
N ALA A 146 -10.97 -3.37 -14.40
CA ALA A 146 -9.65 -2.83 -14.11
C ALA A 146 -8.70 -3.98 -13.74
N ASP A 147 -7.94 -4.44 -14.73
CA ASP A 147 -6.83 -5.37 -14.52
C ASP A 147 -5.55 -4.57 -14.29
N VAL A 148 -4.88 -4.84 -13.16
CA VAL A 148 -3.66 -4.14 -12.77
C VAL A 148 -2.55 -5.13 -12.42
N VAL A 149 -1.31 -4.71 -12.60
CA VAL A 149 -0.17 -5.32 -11.93
C VAL A 149 -0.04 -4.64 -10.58
N SER A 150 0.10 -5.41 -9.49
CA SER A 150 0.35 -4.88 -8.15
C SER A 150 1.45 -5.65 -7.46
N VAL A 151 2.53 -4.95 -7.11
CA VAL A 151 3.68 -5.52 -6.41
C VAL A 151 4.11 -4.62 -5.25
N SER A 152 4.66 -5.24 -4.21
CA SER A 152 5.21 -4.55 -3.05
C SER A 152 6.54 -5.17 -2.65
N PHE A 153 7.57 -4.33 -2.56
CA PHE A 153 8.94 -4.74 -2.27
C PHE A 153 9.37 -4.18 -0.91
N MET A 154 9.51 -5.05 0.08
CA MET A 154 9.99 -4.64 1.41
C MET A 154 11.41 -4.09 1.34
N GLN A 155 12.28 -4.64 0.50
CA GLN A 155 13.68 -4.19 0.37
C GLN A 155 13.88 -2.79 -0.22
N LEU A 156 12.82 -2.16 -0.75
CA LEU A 156 12.90 -0.86 -1.44
C LEU A 156 12.29 0.30 -0.62
N GLY A 157 11.77 0.04 0.58
CA GLY A 157 11.37 1.12 1.48
C GLY A 157 12.59 1.91 1.97
N MET A 158 12.42 3.18 2.32
CA MET A 158 13.56 4.04 2.71
C MET A 158 14.40 3.47 3.86
N ALA A 159 13.77 2.97 4.93
CA ALA A 159 14.46 2.43 6.09
C ALA A 159 15.10 1.05 5.79
N SER A 160 14.34 0.17 5.13
CA SER A 160 14.81 -1.17 4.77
C SER A 160 15.92 -1.16 3.72
N SER A 161 15.79 -0.31 2.69
CA SER A 161 16.81 -0.12 1.66
C SER A 161 18.09 0.50 2.22
N ALA A 162 17.99 1.46 3.14
CA ALA A 162 19.17 2.04 3.80
C ALA A 162 19.95 0.97 4.59
N GLY A 163 19.26 0.13 5.35
CA GLY A 163 19.89 -0.97 6.09
C GLY A 163 20.53 -2.01 5.17
N LEU A 164 19.82 -2.43 4.11
CA LEU A 164 20.33 -3.39 3.13
C LEU A 164 21.52 -2.81 2.36
N PHE A 165 21.42 -1.56 1.91
CA PHE A 165 22.48 -0.86 1.19
C PHE A 165 23.75 -0.73 2.04
N LEU A 166 23.63 -0.32 3.30
CA LEU A 166 24.77 -0.24 4.20
C LEU A 166 25.44 -1.62 4.37
N LYS A 167 24.64 -2.69 4.53
CA LYS A 167 25.16 -4.04 4.70
C LYS A 167 25.95 -4.50 3.48
N GLU A 168 25.40 -4.34 2.28
CA GLU A 168 26.07 -4.73 1.03
C GLU A 168 27.32 -3.87 0.77
N LEU A 169 27.18 -2.55 0.88
CA LEU A 169 28.27 -1.61 0.60
C LEU A 169 29.47 -1.82 1.54
N CYS A 170 29.22 -1.91 2.85
CA CYS A 170 30.27 -2.05 3.84
C CYS A 170 30.81 -3.48 3.97
N SER A 171 30.26 -4.43 3.22
CA SER A 171 30.84 -5.76 3.05
C SER A 171 31.72 -5.88 1.78
N ASN A 172 31.77 -4.83 0.96
CA ASN A 172 32.61 -4.78 -0.24
C ASN A 172 33.95 -4.09 0.08
N ASP A 173 35.06 -4.78 -0.18
CA ASP A 173 36.44 -4.29 0.05
C ASP A 173 36.77 -3.02 -0.74
N GLU A 174 36.06 -2.73 -1.83
CA GLU A 174 36.20 -1.47 -2.59
C GLU A 174 35.87 -0.25 -1.71
N PHE A 175 34.86 -0.38 -0.84
CA PHE A 175 34.37 0.69 0.01
C PHE A 175 34.82 0.56 1.47
N LEU A 176 35.34 -0.60 1.88
CA LEU A 176 35.80 -0.87 3.24
C LEU A 176 37.34 -0.84 3.31
N GLN A 177 37.89 0.17 3.97
CA GLN A 177 39.34 0.31 4.15
C GLN A 177 39.70 0.58 5.61
N GLY A 178 40.50 -0.29 6.21
CA GLY A 178 40.94 -0.12 7.61
C GLY A 178 39.81 -0.05 8.63
N GLY A 179 38.68 -0.71 8.37
CA GLY A 179 37.48 -0.66 9.21
C GLY A 179 36.58 0.57 8.98
N ILE A 180 36.91 1.43 8.03
CA ILE A 180 36.10 2.60 7.64
C ILE A 180 35.37 2.25 6.34
N CYS A 181 34.05 2.30 6.37
CA CYS A 181 33.19 2.15 5.19
C CYS A 181 32.91 3.52 4.56
N SER A 182 33.26 3.69 3.29
CA SER A 182 33.08 4.93 2.55
C SER A 182 31.76 4.92 1.77
N ASN A 183 30.73 5.56 2.33
CA ASN A 183 29.41 5.65 1.70
C ASN A 183 29.28 6.84 0.73
N PRO A 184 29.14 6.62 -0.59
CA PRO A 184 29.07 7.71 -1.57
C PRO A 184 27.72 8.47 -1.55
N CYS A 185 26.70 7.94 -0.87
CA CYS A 185 25.38 8.57 -0.76
C CYS A 185 25.29 9.55 0.42
N LEU A 186 26.26 9.54 1.34
CA LEU A 186 26.32 10.47 2.47
C LEU A 186 27.16 11.71 2.12
N PHE A 187 26.84 12.83 2.75
CA PHE A 187 27.56 14.08 2.52
C PHE A 187 29.03 13.96 2.94
N LYS A 188 29.91 14.67 2.23
CA LYS A 188 31.33 14.75 2.60
C LYS A 188 31.48 15.34 4.00
N GLY A 189 32.31 14.71 4.82
CA GLY A 189 32.55 15.11 6.21
C GLY A 189 31.54 14.55 7.23
N PHE A 190 30.45 13.91 6.77
CA PHE A 190 29.55 13.20 7.66
C PHE A 190 30.18 11.88 8.12
N GLN A 191 30.11 11.61 9.42
CA GLN A 191 30.65 10.40 10.04
C GLN A 191 29.63 9.86 11.05
N GLN A 192 29.48 8.54 11.10
CA GLN A 192 28.65 7.84 12.07
C GLN A 192 29.28 6.49 12.40
N SER A 193 28.83 5.87 13.50
CA SER A 193 29.17 4.46 13.77
C SER A 193 28.67 3.55 12.64
N CYS A 194 29.46 2.54 12.29
CA CYS A 194 29.16 1.59 11.20
C CYS A 194 28.06 0.60 11.62
N SER A 195 26.82 1.09 11.65
CA SER A 195 25.62 0.30 11.96
C SER A 195 24.40 0.90 11.26
N ALA A 196 23.37 0.08 11.08
CA ALA A 196 22.08 0.52 10.52
C ALA A 196 21.11 1.05 11.61
N GLY A 197 21.59 1.31 12.82
CA GLY A 197 20.79 1.92 13.87
C GLY A 197 20.45 3.37 13.55
N GLU A 198 19.47 3.93 14.25
CA GLU A 198 19.17 5.36 14.17
C GLU A 198 20.40 6.19 14.57
N VAL A 199 20.66 7.26 13.83
CA VAL A 199 21.76 8.19 14.08
C VAL A 199 21.19 9.37 14.84
N GLU A 200 21.64 9.57 16.08
CA GLU A 200 21.31 10.74 16.92
C GLU A 200 22.06 12.01 16.51
#